data_AF-A0A9N9BKQ5-F1
#
_entry.id   AF-A0A9N9BKQ5-F1
#
_cell.length_a   1.000
_cell.length_b   1.000
_cell.length_c   1.000
_cell.angle_alpha   90.00
_cell.angle_beta   90.00
_cell.angle_gamma   90.00
#
_symmetry.space_group_name_H-M   'P 1'
#
loop_
_entity.id
_entity.type
_entity.pdbx_description
1 polymer ?
#
loop_
_entity_poly.entity_id
_entity_poly.type
_entity_poly.pdbx_seq_one_letter_code
_entity_poly.pdbx_strand_id
1 'polypeptide(L)'
;PEEEQEENESRRLWSKVTSALIARNLDLATEEKTLIEDSQRNEAKSREAEGIDWRPRYFLCENDEYKFKQTHLSKDPKVCKQQIETFIFAANSPPGFHSHNGPHHYNHNNDDSLI
;
A
#
# COMPACT_ATOMS: atom_id res chain seq x y z
N PRO A 1 -0.44 -15.56 -7.37
CA PRO A 1 -1.51 -15.11 -8.29
C PRO A 1 -2.02 -13.70 -7.97
N GLU A 2 -2.88 -13.06 -8.77
CA GLU A 2 -3.37 -11.69 -8.48
C GLU A 2 -4.26 -11.68 -7.23
N GLU A 3 -5.03 -12.74 -7.03
CA GLU A 3 -5.85 -13.00 -5.85
C GLU A 3 -5.06 -13.22 -4.55
N GLU A 4 -3.76 -13.52 -4.65
CA GLU A 4 -2.86 -13.64 -3.50
C GLU A 4 -2.14 -12.32 -3.18
N GLN A 5 -2.24 -11.31 -4.06
CA GLN A 5 -1.61 -10.00 -3.85
C GLN A 5 -2.49 -9.11 -3.00
N GLU A 6 -1.89 -8.29 -2.14
CA GLU A 6 -2.59 -7.23 -1.43
C GLU A 6 -3.10 -6.15 -2.39
N GLU A 7 -4.11 -5.38 -1.97
CA GLU A 7 -4.76 -4.35 -2.79
C GLU A 7 -3.79 -3.28 -3.32
N ASN A 8 -2.76 -2.95 -2.54
CA ASN A 8 -1.77 -1.93 -2.88
C ASN A 8 -0.54 -2.48 -3.62
N GLU A 9 -0.48 -3.79 -3.88
CA GLU A 9 0.57 -4.35 -4.73
C GLU A 9 0.33 -3.92 -6.18
N SER A 10 1.39 -3.41 -6.83
CA SER A 10 1.23 -2.67 -8.09
C SER A 10 0.56 -3.48 -9.20
N ARG A 11 0.78 -4.79 -9.29
CA ARG A 11 0.18 -5.59 -10.35
C ARG A 11 -1.34 -5.72 -10.16
N ARG A 12 -1.82 -5.95 -8.93
CA ARG A 12 -3.25 -5.95 -8.60
C ARG A 12 -3.85 -4.55 -8.72
N LEU A 13 -3.20 -3.54 -8.13
CA LEU A 13 -3.69 -2.15 -8.13
C LEU A 13 -3.90 -1.61 -9.56
N TRP A 14 -2.97 -1.91 -10.47
CA TRP A 14 -2.98 -1.41 -11.85
C TRP A 14 -3.53 -2.41 -12.88
N SER A 15 -4.16 -3.51 -12.44
CA SER A 15 -4.58 -4.59 -13.35
C SER A 15 -5.59 -4.12 -14.40
N LYS A 16 -6.53 -3.24 -14.02
CA LYS A 16 -7.52 -2.66 -14.94
C LYS A 16 -6.90 -1.71 -15.97
N VAL A 17 -6.03 -0.81 -15.52
CA VAL A 17 -5.30 0.11 -16.40
C VAL A 17 -4.47 -0.67 -17.42
N THR A 18 -3.70 -1.64 -16.96
CA THR A 18 -2.86 -2.47 -17.83
C THR A 18 -3.69 -3.31 -18.80
N SER A 19 -4.84 -3.85 -18.37
CA SER A 19 -5.77 -4.56 -19.26
C SER A 19 -6.33 -3.66 -20.35
N ALA A 20 -6.73 -2.42 -20.02
CA ALA A 20 -7.22 -1.44 -20.99
C ALA A 20 -6.12 -1.04 -21.98
N LEU A 21 -4.87 -0.86 -21.52
CA LEU A 21 -3.72 -0.58 -22.37
C LEU A 21 -3.42 -1.73 -23.35
N ILE A 22 -3.48 -2.98 -22.89
CA ILE A 22 -3.32 -4.18 -23.75
C ILE A 22 -4.41 -4.21 -24.82
N ALA A 23 -5.64 -3.86 -24.47
CA ALA A 23 -6.77 -3.73 -25.38
C ALA A 23 -6.71 -2.47 -26.27
N ARG A 24 -5.68 -1.62 -26.12
CA ARG A 24 -5.53 -0.31 -26.80
C ARG A 24 -6.70 0.65 -26.56
N ASN A 25 -7.39 0.53 -25.43
CA ASN A 25 -8.45 1.44 -25.01
C ASN A 25 -7.86 2.51 -24.08
N LEU A 26 -7.40 3.62 -24.67
CA LEU A 26 -6.74 4.70 -23.93
C LEU A 26 -7.70 5.51 -23.05
N ASP A 27 -8.97 5.63 -23.46
CA ASP A 27 -9.99 6.34 -22.69
C ASP A 27 -10.25 5.60 -21.37
N LEU A 28 -10.49 4.29 -21.45
CA LEU A 28 -10.67 3.45 -20.26
C LEU A 28 -9.40 3.40 -19.39
N ALA A 29 -8.21 3.32 -20.00
CA ALA A 29 -6.97 3.35 -19.24
C ALA A 29 -6.81 4.66 -18.45
N THR A 30 -7.24 5.78 -19.02
CA THR A 30 -7.20 7.10 -18.37
C THR A 30 -8.23 7.19 -17.24
N GLU A 31 -9.44 6.68 -17.46
CA GLU A 31 -10.49 6.61 -16.44
C GLU A 31 -10.02 5.79 -15.22
N GLU A 32 -9.57 4.55 -15.44
CA GLU A 32 -9.11 3.66 -14.37
C GLU A 32 -7.88 4.23 -13.63
N LYS A 33 -6.96 4.88 -14.35
CA LYS A 33 -5.83 5.60 -13.73
C LYS A 33 -6.31 6.75 -12.84
N THR A 34 -7.28 7.52 -13.31
CA THR A 34 -7.83 8.66 -12.58
C THR A 34 -8.49 8.20 -11.28
N LEU A 35 -9.26 7.11 -11.31
CA LEU A 35 -9.88 6.52 -10.13
C LEU A 35 -8.84 6.12 -9.06
N ILE A 36 -7.74 5.47 -9.46
CA ILE A 36 -6.65 5.10 -8.53
C ILE A 36 -6.03 6.35 -7.90
N GLU A 37 -5.69 7.34 -8.72
CA GLU A 37 -5.03 8.57 -8.25
C GLU A 37 -5.93 9.43 -7.36
N ASP A 38 -7.24 9.50 -7.66
CA ASP A 38 -8.22 10.20 -6.81
C ASP A 38 -8.43 9.49 -5.48
N SER A 39 -8.51 8.16 -5.47
CA SER A 39 -8.58 7.38 -4.22
C SER A 39 -7.37 7.68 -3.33
N GLN A 40 -6.15 7.60 -3.90
CA GLN A 40 -4.92 7.88 -3.15
C GLN A 40 -4.85 9.33 -2.66
N ARG A 41 -5.30 10.31 -3.45
CA ARG A 41 -5.42 11.72 -3.02
C ARG A 41 -6.37 11.87 -1.85
N ASN A 42 -7.53 11.22 -1.89
CA ASN A 42 -8.52 11.31 -0.83
C ASN A 42 -8.04 10.64 0.46
N GLU A 43 -7.39 9.48 0.36
CA GLU A 43 -6.77 8.84 1.52
C GLU A 43 -5.66 9.70 2.13
N ALA A 44 -4.83 10.36 1.31
CA ALA A 44 -3.81 11.28 1.81
C ALA A 44 -4.42 12.47 2.56
N LYS A 45 -5.48 13.06 2.02
CA LYS A 45 -6.25 14.12 2.70
C LYS A 45 -6.88 13.64 4.01
N SER A 46 -7.42 12.42 4.04
CA SER A 46 -8.00 11.84 5.27
C SER A 46 -6.92 11.68 6.35
N ARG A 47 -5.75 11.15 5.98
CA ARG A 47 -4.60 11.02 6.90
C ARG A 47 -4.17 12.36 7.45
N GLU A 48 -4.06 13.38 6.61
CA GLU A 48 -3.70 14.74 7.05
C GLU A 48 -4.76 15.31 8.00
N ALA A 49 -6.05 15.17 7.67
CA ALA A 49 -7.16 15.64 8.51
C ALA A 49 -7.22 14.92 9.87
N GLU A 50 -6.85 13.65 9.90
CA GLU A 50 -6.80 12.81 11.11
C GLU A 50 -5.46 12.95 11.88
N GLY A 51 -4.48 13.68 11.34
CA GLY A 51 -3.15 13.79 11.92
C GLY A 51 -2.37 12.46 11.94
N ILE A 52 -2.67 11.56 11.00
CA ILE A 52 -1.99 10.27 10.84
C ILE A 52 -0.68 10.48 10.07
N ASP A 53 0.43 10.11 10.71
CA ASP A 53 1.75 10.13 10.08
C ASP A 53 1.90 8.91 9.14
N TRP A 54 2.08 9.19 7.85
CA TRP A 54 2.31 8.15 6.84
C TRP A 54 3.77 7.72 6.83
N ARG A 55 4.01 6.42 6.96
CA ARG A 55 5.36 5.84 6.95
C ARG A 55 5.44 4.64 6.00
N PRO A 56 6.49 4.51 5.19
CA PRO A 56 6.68 3.34 4.36
C PRO A 56 6.65 2.03 5.16
N ARG A 57 5.99 1.01 4.63
CA ARG A 57 5.82 -0.29 5.29
C ARG A 57 7.15 -1.00 5.56
N TYR A 58 8.05 -1.00 4.57
CA TYR A 58 9.28 -1.79 4.60
C TYR A 58 10.57 -0.98 4.81
N PHE A 59 10.49 0.35 4.81
CA PHE A 59 11.64 1.23 4.89
C PHE A 59 11.50 2.26 6.03
N LEU A 60 12.62 2.62 6.64
CA LEU A 60 12.77 3.76 7.54
C LEU A 60 13.33 4.94 6.74
N CYS A 61 12.81 6.13 6.96
CA CYS A 61 13.39 7.37 6.44
C CYS A 61 14.17 8.03 7.58
N GLU A 62 15.50 8.09 7.47
CA GLU A 62 16.39 8.71 8.44
C GLU A 62 17.39 9.60 7.70
N ASN A 63 17.46 10.89 8.04
CA ASN A 63 18.36 11.86 7.40
C ASN A 63 18.25 11.86 5.85
N ASP A 64 17.02 11.88 5.33
CA ASP A 64 16.71 11.80 3.89
C ASP A 64 17.19 10.51 3.20
N GLU A 65 17.56 9.48 3.96
CA GLU A 65 17.95 8.17 3.46
C GLU A 65 16.91 7.10 3.80
N TYR A 66 16.57 6.26 2.81
CA TYR A 66 15.69 5.11 3.02
C TYR A 66 16.48 3.84 3.33
N LYS A 67 16.28 3.29 4.52
CA LYS A 67 16.91 2.04 4.97
C LYS A 67 15.87 0.95 5.12
N PHE A 68 16.18 -0.26 4.64
CA PHE A 68 15.29 -1.41 4.84
C PHE A 68 15.14 -1.70 6.33
N LYS A 69 13.90 -1.89 6.79
CA LYS A 69 13.59 -2.08 8.22
C LYS A 69 14.23 -3.33 8.82
N GLN A 70 14.41 -4.38 8.02
CA GLN A 70 15.08 -5.58 8.49
C GLN A 70 16.60 -5.40 8.44
N THR A 71 17.21 -5.25 9.61
CA THR A 71 18.65 -4.96 9.77
C THR A 71 19.49 -6.22 10.03
N HIS A 72 18.88 -7.31 10.49
CA HIS A 72 19.57 -8.55 10.83
C HIS A 72 19.50 -9.58 9.69
N LEU A 73 20.30 -9.35 8.64
CA LEU A 73 20.39 -10.24 7.48
C LEU A 73 21.65 -11.11 7.53
N SER A 74 21.50 -12.39 7.22
CA SER A 74 22.61 -13.33 7.07
C SER A 74 23.48 -12.98 5.87
N LYS A 75 24.78 -13.32 5.93
CA LYS A 75 25.68 -13.26 4.76
C LYS A 75 25.47 -14.43 3.80
N ASP A 76 24.87 -15.53 4.28
CA ASP A 76 24.49 -16.63 3.42
C ASP A 76 23.31 -16.20 2.53
N PRO A 77 23.42 -16.25 1.20
CA PRO A 77 22.38 -15.75 0.30
C PRO A 77 21.04 -16.47 0.42
N LYS A 78 21.04 -17.77 0.73
CA LYS A 78 19.80 -18.56 0.86
C LYS A 78 19.07 -18.18 2.14
N VAL A 79 19.82 -18.08 3.23
CA VAL A 79 19.26 -17.64 4.53
C VAL A 79 18.78 -16.19 4.44
N CYS A 80 19.56 -15.30 3.81
CA CYS A 80 19.18 -13.91 3.59
C CYS A 80 17.88 -13.78 2.80
N LYS A 81 17.75 -14.52 1.68
CA LYS A 81 16.52 -14.55 0.89
C LYS A 81 15.33 -15.01 1.73
N GLN A 82 15.48 -16.09 2.49
CA GLN A 82 14.43 -16.60 3.36
C GLN A 82 14.01 -15.57 4.41
N GLN A 83 14.97 -14.86 5.02
CA GLN A 83 14.68 -13.81 6.01
C GLN A 83 13.90 -12.64 5.40
N ILE A 84 14.24 -12.24 4.17
CA ILE A 84 13.54 -11.17 3.45
C ILE A 84 12.12 -11.61 3.09
N GLU A 85 11.94 -12.80 2.52
CA GLU A 85 10.62 -13.32 2.16
C GLU A 85 9.72 -13.43 3.39
N THR A 86 10.24 -13.99 4.48
CA THR A 86 9.50 -14.07 5.75
C THR A 86 9.12 -12.69 6.28
N PHE A 87 9.98 -11.68 6.14
CA PHE A 87 9.66 -10.32 6.57
C PHE A 87 8.60 -9.65 5.68
N ILE A 88 8.73 -9.74 4.36
CA ILE A 88 7.81 -9.09 3.42
C ILE A 88 6.42 -9.73 3.48
N PHE A 89 6.34 -11.06 3.50
CA PHE A 89 5.08 -11.82 3.40
C PHE A 89 4.50 -12.21 4.77
N ALA A 90 5.08 -11.76 5.89
CA ALA A 90 4.47 -11.98 7.21
C ALA A 90 3.14 -11.24 7.34
N ALA A 91 2.10 -11.93 7.81
CA ALA A 91 0.74 -11.40 8.01
C ALA A 91 0.65 -10.21 8.99
N ASN A 92 1.72 -9.94 9.76
CA ASN A 92 1.80 -8.88 10.78
C ASN A 92 2.67 -7.69 10.36
N SER A 93 3.01 -7.54 9.08
CA SER A 93 3.75 -6.37 8.61
C SER A 93 2.99 -5.09 8.97
N PRO A 94 3.57 -4.16 9.77
CA PRO A 94 2.83 -3.02 10.29
C PRO A 94 2.21 -2.24 9.13
N PRO A 95 0.94 -1.83 9.21
CA PRO A 95 0.41 -0.90 8.22
C PRO A 95 1.27 0.37 8.23
N GLY A 96 1.39 1.03 7.08
CA GLY A 96 2.17 2.26 6.93
C GLY A 96 1.59 3.48 7.67
N PHE A 97 0.79 3.28 8.72
CA PHE A 97 0.04 4.32 9.42
C PHE A 97 0.38 4.27 10.90
N HIS A 98 0.94 5.34 11.44
CA HIS A 98 1.06 5.53 12.89
C HIS A 98 0.14 6.69 13.27
N SER A 99 -1.00 6.39 13.88
CA SER A 99 -1.81 7.41 14.54
C SER A 99 -1.21 7.72 15.91
N HIS A 100 -1.03 9.00 16.24
CA HIS A 100 -0.63 9.42 17.59
C HIS A 100 -1.76 9.25 18.62
N ASN A 101 -2.99 9.02 18.16
CA ASN A 101 -4.13 8.64 18.99
C ASN A 101 -4.51 7.19 18.66
N GLY A 102 -4.56 6.31 19.67
CA GLY A 102 -4.72 4.85 19.52
C GLY A 102 -5.86 4.37 18.59
N PRO A 103 -5.97 3.05 18.34
CA PRO A 103 -6.71 2.51 17.21
C PRO A 103 -8.19 2.90 17.27
N HIS A 104 -8.59 3.86 16.44
CA HIS A 104 -9.99 4.02 16.07
C HIS A 104 -10.34 2.83 15.17
N HIS A 105 -11.04 1.86 15.75
CA HIS A 105 -11.69 0.80 14.99
C HIS A 105 -12.63 1.46 13.97
N TYR A 106 -12.23 1.47 12.69
CA TYR A 106 -13.15 1.78 11.61
C TYR A 106 -14.22 0.69 11.57
N ASN A 107 -15.39 1.03 12.10
CA ASN A 107 -16.57 0.18 12.02
C ASN A 107 -17.17 0.38 10.63
N HIS A 108 -16.85 -0.53 9.70
CA HIS A 108 -17.57 -0.64 8.44
C HIS A 108 -18.98 -1.20 8.73
N ASN A 109 -19.92 -0.32 9.08
CA ASN A 109 -21.33 -0.63 9.06
C ASN A 109 -22.08 0.52 8.40
N ASN A 110 -22.59 0.21 7.19
CA ASN A 110 -23.70 0.80 6.46
C ASN A 110 -24.43 2.00 7.11
N ASP A 111 -24.42 3.14 6.41
CA ASP A 111 -25.61 3.91 6.03
C ASP A 111 -25.14 4.98 5.02
N ASP A 112 -25.37 4.84 3.73
CA ASP A 112 -26.62 5.08 2.99
C ASP A 112 -26.86 6.57 2.67
N SER A 113 -27.30 6.76 1.44
CA SER A 113 -27.81 7.95 0.74
C SER A 113 -27.78 9.32 1.44
N LEU A 114 -27.30 10.34 0.72
CA LEU A 114 -28.05 11.58 0.54
C LEU A 114 -27.44 12.42 -0.59
N ILE A 115 -28.19 12.46 -1.71
CA ILE A 115 -28.44 13.57 -2.65
C ILE A 115 -27.23 14.37 -3.14
#